data_AF-A0A2S6MWD4-F1
#
_entry.id   AF-A0A2S6MWD4-F1
#
_cell.length_a   1.000
_cell.length_b   1.000
_cell.length_c   1.000
_cell.angle_alpha   90.00
_cell.angle_beta   90.00
_cell.angle_gamma   90.00
#
_symmetry.space_group_name_H-M   'P 1'
#
loop_
_entity.id
_entity.type
_entity.pdbx_description
1 polymer ?
#
loop_
_entity_poly.entity_id
_entity_poly.type
_entity_poly.pdbx_seq_one_letter_code
_entity_poly.pdbx_strand_id
1 'polypeptide(L)'
;MFVDACAIIAVLSDEPEANRISKALASADNAFTSPIAVLEAALGLARADKFARPVADVEPIVMEFLDDRGITIRDLPPAVEATRLALSAAHRYRSGRHGLNIGDCLHYACAKYFDVPILATANEFRQTDIKMAP
;
A
#
# COMPACT_ATOMS: atom_id res chain seq x y z
N MET A 1 -6.70 7.51 5.54
CA MET A 1 -5.41 7.44 4.80
C MET A 1 -5.42 6.23 3.87
N PHE A 2 -4.61 6.22 2.81
CA PHE A 2 -4.41 5.03 1.98
C PHE A 2 -3.30 4.16 2.57
N VAL A 3 -3.56 2.88 2.80
CA VAL A 3 -2.61 1.90 3.34
C VAL A 3 -2.03 1.11 2.18
N ASP A 4 -0.72 1.25 2.00
CA ASP A 4 0.04 0.61 0.93
C ASP A 4 0.34 -0.88 1.22
N ALA A 5 0.61 -1.65 0.17
CA ALA A 5 0.93 -3.07 0.27
C ALA A 5 2.15 -3.32 1.15
N CYS A 6 3.21 -2.52 0.99
CA CYS A 6 4.42 -2.65 1.81
C CYS A 6 4.14 -2.40 3.30
N ALA A 7 3.19 -1.52 3.65
CA ALA A 7 2.83 -1.29 5.03
C ALA A 7 2.12 -2.49 5.66
N ILE A 8 1.26 -3.16 4.90
CA ILE A 8 0.59 -4.41 5.31
C ILE A 8 1.64 -5.51 5.51
N ILE A 9 2.54 -5.70 4.53
CA ILE A 9 3.62 -6.68 4.60
C ILE A 9 4.50 -6.44 5.82
N ALA A 10 4.89 -5.18 6.06
CA ALA A 10 5.78 -4.82 7.15
C ALA A 10 5.20 -5.19 8.52
N VAL A 11 3.91 -4.92 8.76
CA VAL A 11 3.27 -5.28 10.04
C VAL A 11 3.10 -6.79 10.18
N LEU A 12 2.62 -7.47 9.13
CA LEU A 12 2.35 -8.91 9.20
C LEU A 12 3.64 -9.76 9.26
N SER A 13 4.75 -9.27 8.73
CA SER A 13 6.05 -9.95 8.75
C SER A 13 7.02 -9.44 9.82
N ASP A 14 6.56 -8.60 10.75
CA ASP A 14 7.37 -7.99 11.81
C ASP A 14 8.66 -7.31 11.28
N GLU A 15 8.53 -6.57 10.17
CA GLU A 15 9.64 -5.78 9.63
C GLU A 15 10.00 -4.59 10.56
N PRO A 16 11.19 -3.98 10.41
CA PRO A 16 11.63 -2.88 11.29
C PRO A 16 10.62 -1.72 11.40
N GLU A 17 9.86 -1.46 10.33
CA GLU A 17 8.84 -0.41 10.24
C GLU A 17 7.50 -0.76 10.93
N ALA A 18 7.28 -2.02 11.33
CA ALA A 18 6.00 -2.53 11.85
C ALA A 18 5.45 -1.69 13.01
N ASN A 19 6.33 -1.29 13.93
CA ASN A 19 5.97 -0.47 15.09
C ASN A 19 5.50 0.94 14.70
N ARG A 20 6.15 1.56 13.71
CA ARG A 20 5.75 2.88 13.22
C ARG A 20 4.41 2.80 12.50
N ILE A 21 4.26 1.83 11.62
CA ILE A 21 3.03 1.61 10.85
C ILE A 21 1.86 1.30 11.78
N SER A 22 2.05 0.43 12.77
CA SER A 22 0.98 0.12 13.74
C SER A 22 0.54 1.33 14.56
N LYS A 23 1.46 2.22 14.95
CA LYS A 23 1.11 3.48 15.61
C LYS A 23 0.34 4.44 14.70
N ALA A 24 0.70 4.50 13.42
CA ALA A 24 0.00 5.31 12.44
C ALA A 24 -1.43 4.79 12.20
N LEU A 25 -1.60 3.46 12.09
CA LEU A 25 -2.91 2.83 11.95
C LEU A 25 -3.79 3.04 13.18
N ALA A 26 -3.23 2.97 14.39
CA ALA A 26 -3.98 3.17 15.63
C ALA A 26 -4.55 4.59 15.81
N SER A 27 -3.98 5.59 15.12
CA SER A 27 -4.46 6.98 15.14
C SER A 27 -5.21 7.36 13.86
N ALA A 28 -5.41 6.43 12.94
CA ALA A 28 -6.01 6.69 11.64
C ALA A 28 -7.54 6.63 11.70
N ASP A 29 -8.19 7.74 11.38
CA ASP A 29 -9.61 7.72 11.03
C ASP A 29 -9.76 7.33 9.55
N ASN A 30 -10.65 6.36 9.27
CA ASN A 30 -10.99 5.91 7.91
C ASN A 30 -9.77 5.46 7.09
N ALA A 31 -8.95 4.56 7.65
CA ALA A 31 -7.94 3.85 6.89
C ALA A 31 -8.59 2.97 5.81
N PHE A 32 -7.97 2.95 4.63
CA PHE A 32 -8.44 2.10 3.54
C PHE A 32 -7.29 1.67 2.64
N THR A 33 -7.51 0.61 1.88
CA THR A 33 -6.58 0.10 0.87
C THR A 33 -7.33 -0.20 -0.43
N SER A 34 -6.65 -0.70 -1.46
CA SER A 34 -7.26 -1.10 -2.73
C SER A 34 -7.09 -2.60 -3.00
N PRO A 35 -7.91 -3.22 -3.88
CA PRO A 35 -7.73 -4.61 -4.29
C PRO A 35 -6.33 -4.90 -4.84
N ILE A 36 -5.67 -3.92 -5.46
CA ILE A 36 -4.30 -4.07 -5.98
C ILE A 36 -3.29 -4.17 -4.83
N ALA A 37 -3.41 -3.31 -3.82
CA ALA A 37 -2.52 -3.35 -2.66
C ALA A 37 -2.71 -4.63 -1.84
N VAL A 38 -3.95 -5.14 -1.74
CA VAL A 38 -4.24 -6.44 -1.09
C VAL A 38 -3.58 -7.58 -1.86
N LEU A 39 -3.71 -7.62 -3.19
CA LEU A 39 -3.06 -8.62 -4.02
C LEU A 39 -1.53 -8.57 -3.88
N GLU A 40 -0.95 -7.36 -3.93
CA GLU A 40 0.50 -7.17 -3.78
C GLU A 40 1.00 -7.58 -2.39
N ALA A 41 0.24 -7.27 -1.34
CA ALA A 41 0.57 -7.70 0.02
C ALA A 41 0.55 -9.23 0.15
N ALA A 42 -0.50 -9.89 -0.34
CA ALA A 42 -0.62 -11.34 -0.29
C ALA A 42 0.50 -12.04 -1.08
N LEU A 43 0.82 -11.55 -2.29
CA LEU A 43 1.94 -12.06 -3.08
C LEU A 43 3.29 -11.83 -2.39
N GLY A 44 3.48 -10.65 -1.78
CA GLY A 44 4.70 -10.30 -1.05
C GLY A 44 4.94 -11.19 0.17
N LEU A 45 3.88 -11.47 0.93
CA LEU A 45 3.88 -12.34 2.12
C LEU A 45 4.05 -13.82 1.77
N ALA A 46 3.55 -14.26 0.62
CA ALA A 46 3.68 -15.64 0.15
C ALA A 46 5.12 -16.05 -0.23
N ARG A 47 6.04 -15.08 -0.39
CA ARG A 47 7.44 -15.35 -0.79
C ARG A 47 8.18 -16.20 0.25
N ALA A 48 9.21 -16.90 -0.22
CA ALA A 48 10.01 -17.83 0.57
C ALA A 48 10.78 -17.16 1.74
N ASP A 49 11.12 -15.88 1.60
CA ASP A 49 11.77 -15.07 2.64
C ASP A 49 10.78 -14.44 3.63
N LYS A 50 9.48 -14.69 3.45
CA LYS A 50 8.38 -14.24 4.31
C LYS A 50 7.67 -15.45 4.93
N PHE A 51 6.39 -15.68 4.63
CA PHE A 51 5.65 -16.79 5.22
C PHE A 51 5.93 -18.14 4.54
N ALA A 52 6.48 -18.13 3.32
CA ALA A 52 6.75 -19.33 2.53
C ALA A 52 5.52 -20.26 2.40
N ARG A 53 4.37 -19.66 2.10
CA ARG A 53 3.06 -20.34 1.97
C ARG A 53 2.36 -19.96 0.66
N PRO A 54 1.51 -20.84 0.10
CA PRO A 54 0.64 -20.50 -1.03
C PRO A 54 -0.23 -19.26 -0.72
N VAL A 55 -0.56 -18.49 -1.76
CA VAL A 55 -1.40 -17.28 -1.64
C VAL A 55 -2.75 -17.60 -0.98
N ALA A 56 -3.35 -18.75 -1.26
CA ALA A 56 -4.62 -19.18 -0.67
C ALA A 56 -4.56 -19.32 0.87
N ASP A 57 -3.39 -19.63 1.43
CA ASP A 57 -3.19 -19.73 2.88
C ASP A 57 -2.88 -18.36 3.51
N VAL A 58 -2.40 -17.40 2.69
CA VAL A 58 -2.03 -16.04 3.12
C VAL A 58 -3.22 -15.09 3.04
N GLU A 59 -4.09 -15.25 2.05
CA GLU A 59 -5.30 -14.46 1.86
C GLU A 59 -6.12 -14.27 3.14
N PRO A 60 -6.53 -15.33 3.88
CA PRO A 60 -7.33 -15.14 5.09
C PRO A 60 -6.60 -14.34 6.17
N ILE A 61 -5.27 -14.46 6.28
CA ILE A 61 -4.45 -13.69 7.24
C ILE A 61 -4.48 -12.20 6.90
N VAL A 62 -4.36 -11.85 5.62
CA VAL A 62 -4.45 -10.46 5.16
C VAL A 62 -5.84 -9.91 5.42
N MET A 63 -6.89 -10.67 5.10
CA MET A 63 -8.27 -10.23 5.29
C MET A 63 -8.64 -10.02 6.77
N GLU A 64 -8.22 -10.94 7.66
CA GLU A 64 -8.39 -10.81 9.11
C GLU A 64 -7.64 -9.58 9.64
N PHE A 65 -6.41 -9.35 9.20
CA PHE A 65 -5.65 -8.15 9.56
C PHE A 65 -6.34 -6.84 9.16
N LEU A 66 -6.92 -6.79 7.96
CA LEU A 66 -7.64 -5.61 7.50
C LEU A 66 -8.89 -5.35 8.36
N ASP A 67 -9.64 -6.39 8.71
CA ASP A 67 -10.82 -6.30 9.57
C ASP A 67 -10.46 -5.85 10.98
N ASP A 68 -9.48 -6.50 11.61
CA ASP A 68 -8.98 -6.18 12.96
C ASP A 68 -8.47 -4.74 13.09
N ARG A 69 -7.92 -4.18 12.01
CA ARG A 69 -7.38 -2.81 11.97
C ARG A 69 -8.39 -1.80 11.43
N GLY A 70 -9.61 -2.21 11.09
CA GLY A 70 -10.63 -1.33 10.51
C GLY A 70 -10.22 -0.72 9.16
N ILE A 71 -9.38 -1.41 8.39
CA ILE A 71 -8.90 -0.97 7.08
C ILE A 71 -9.88 -1.47 6.01
N THR A 72 -10.66 -0.55 5.46
CA THR A 72 -11.64 -0.89 4.42
C THR A 72 -10.98 -1.11 3.05
N ILE A 73 -11.43 -2.07 2.26
CA ILE A 73 -11.05 -2.19 0.85
C ILE A 73 -11.96 -1.27 0.03
N ARG A 74 -11.39 -0.35 -0.75
CA ARG A 74 -12.13 0.55 -1.64
C ARG A 74 -11.80 0.29 -3.10
N ASP A 75 -12.78 0.56 -3.95
CA ASP A 75 -12.58 0.56 -5.39
C ASP A 75 -11.44 1.49 -5.81
N LEU A 76 -10.79 1.13 -6.92
CA LEU A 76 -9.90 2.06 -7.58
C LEU A 76 -10.68 3.30 -8.04
N PRO A 77 -9.99 4.44 -8.24
CA PRO A 77 -10.59 5.56 -8.94
C PRO A 77 -11.21 5.12 -10.28
N PRO A 78 -12.19 5.88 -10.81
CA PRO A 78 -12.73 5.62 -12.14
C PRO A 78 -11.62 5.38 -13.15
N ALA A 79 -11.78 4.39 -14.04
CA ALA A 79 -10.69 3.86 -14.86
C ALA A 79 -9.88 4.95 -15.61
N VAL A 80 -10.56 5.99 -16.10
CA VAL A 80 -9.93 7.14 -16.78
C VAL A 80 -9.01 7.92 -15.83
N GLU A 81 -9.46 8.21 -14.62
CA GLU A 81 -8.68 8.95 -13.62
C GLU A 81 -7.53 8.11 -13.05
N ALA A 82 -7.78 6.84 -12.74
CA ALA A 82 -6.73 5.91 -12.33
C ALA A 82 -5.62 5.84 -13.38
N THR A 83 -5.99 5.69 -14.65
CA THR A 83 -5.04 5.66 -15.78
C THR A 83 -4.25 6.96 -15.89
N ARG A 84 -4.93 8.11 -15.88
CA ARG A 84 -4.31 9.43 -16.01
C ARG A 84 -3.31 9.70 -14.89
N LEU A 85 -3.69 9.40 -13.64
CA LEU A 85 -2.86 9.64 -12.46
C LEU A 85 -1.68 8.67 -12.39
N ALA A 86 -1.88 7.38 -12.69
CA ALA A 86 -0.80 6.40 -12.71
C ALA A 86 0.23 6.71 -13.81
N LEU A 87 -0.20 7.12 -15.01
CA LEU A 87 0.72 7.58 -16.07
C LEU A 87 1.49 8.84 -15.67
N SER A 88 0.82 9.78 -14.99
CA SER A 88 1.49 10.97 -14.44
C SER A 88 2.54 10.61 -13.39
N ALA A 89 2.26 9.63 -12.53
CA ALA A 89 3.21 9.11 -11.55
C ALA A 89 4.40 8.43 -12.24
N ALA A 90 4.12 7.58 -13.23
CA ALA A 90 5.14 6.88 -13.99
C ALA A 90 6.08 7.84 -14.74
N HIS A 91 5.53 8.91 -15.33
CA HIS A 91 6.33 9.92 -16.00
C HIS A 91 7.25 10.69 -15.05
N ARG A 92 6.73 11.07 -13.87
CA ARG A 92 7.44 11.95 -12.93
C ARG A 92 8.38 11.22 -11.97
N TYR A 93 8.02 10.01 -11.54
CA TYR A 93 8.58 9.39 -10.33
C TYR A 93 9.10 7.96 -10.53
N ARG A 94 9.04 7.40 -11.74
CA ARG A 94 9.48 6.00 -11.99
C ARG A 94 10.98 5.85 -12.25
N SER A 95 11.68 6.95 -12.48
CA SER A 95 13.09 6.94 -12.87
C SER A 95 14.03 6.78 -11.66
N GLY A 96 15.14 6.06 -11.85
CA GLY A 96 16.20 5.91 -10.85
C GLY A 96 16.06 4.67 -9.96
N ARG A 97 17.03 4.49 -9.05
CA ARG A 97 17.13 3.30 -8.17
C ARG A 97 15.94 3.12 -7.23
N HIS A 98 15.29 4.22 -6.86
CA HIS A 98 14.16 4.28 -5.94
C HIS A 98 12.90 4.82 -6.62
N GLY A 99 12.81 4.68 -7.95
CA GLY A 99 11.62 5.06 -8.68
C GLY A 99 10.44 4.15 -8.35
N LEU A 100 9.22 4.68 -8.46
CA LEU A 100 7.99 3.93 -8.24
C LEU A 100 7.94 2.68 -9.14
N ASN A 101 7.48 1.56 -8.59
CA ASN A 101 7.14 0.39 -9.40
C ASN A 101 5.74 0.55 -10.06
N ILE A 102 5.26 -0.47 -10.78
CA ILE A 102 3.93 -0.41 -11.45
C ILE A 102 2.78 -0.35 -10.43
N GLY A 103 2.83 -1.18 -9.38
CA GLY A 103 1.88 -1.15 -8.26
C GLY A 103 1.92 0.19 -7.54
N ASP A 104 3.11 0.71 -7.24
CA ASP A 104 3.27 2.03 -6.60
C ASP A 104 2.64 3.17 -7.42
N CYS A 105 2.66 3.10 -8.76
CA CYS A 105 1.98 4.09 -9.60
C CYS A 105 0.45 4.03 -9.43
N LEU A 106 -0.13 2.85 -9.21
CA LEU A 106 -1.55 2.66 -8.94
C LEU A 106 -1.91 3.07 -7.50
N HIS A 107 -1.02 2.80 -6.53
CA HIS A 107 -1.18 3.24 -5.14
C HIS A 107 -1.11 4.77 -5.04
N TYR A 108 -0.15 5.38 -5.74
CA TYR A 108 -0.08 6.82 -5.95
C TYR A 108 -1.40 7.35 -6.52
N ALA A 109 -1.94 6.73 -7.57
CA ALA A 109 -3.19 7.17 -8.19
C ALA A 109 -4.37 7.12 -7.22
N CYS A 110 -4.47 6.07 -6.39
CA CYS A 110 -5.49 5.97 -5.35
C CYS A 110 -5.35 7.09 -4.32
N ALA A 111 -4.17 7.25 -3.72
CA ALA A 111 -3.93 8.27 -2.71
C ALA A 111 -4.15 9.70 -3.26
N LYS A 112 -3.73 9.96 -4.51
CA LYS A 112 -3.91 11.26 -5.18
C LYS A 112 -5.38 11.55 -5.49
N TYR A 113 -6.14 10.56 -5.96
CA TYR A 113 -7.54 10.73 -6.32
C TYR A 113 -8.42 11.00 -5.10
N PHE A 114 -8.20 10.24 -4.02
CA PHE A 114 -8.96 10.41 -2.78
C PHE A 114 -8.44 11.56 -1.90
N ASP A 115 -7.39 12.26 -2.33
CA ASP A 115 -6.73 13.36 -1.60
C ASP A 115 -6.37 12.99 -0.14
N VAL A 116 -5.77 11.81 0.03
CA VAL A 116 -5.37 11.29 1.34
C VAL A 116 -3.87 11.03 1.41
N PRO A 117 -3.26 11.07 2.61
CA PRO A 117 -1.89 10.62 2.78
C PRO A 117 -1.76 9.12 2.55
N ILE A 118 -0.57 8.69 2.13
CA ILE A 118 -0.19 7.28 1.96
C ILE A 118 0.63 6.80 3.16
N LEU A 119 0.26 5.65 3.72
CA LEU A 119 1.03 4.91 4.71
C LEU A 119 1.78 3.78 4.02
N ALA A 120 3.09 3.92 3.88
CA ALA A 120 4.01 2.96 3.27
C ALA A 120 5.24 2.76 4.16
N THR A 121 6.08 1.76 3.86
CA THR A 121 7.46 1.67 4.37
C THR A 121 8.29 2.85 3.85
N ALA A 122 9.56 2.95 4.24
CA ALA A 122 10.32 4.17 4.02
C ALA A 122 10.83 4.33 2.57
N ASN A 123 10.64 5.54 2.03
CA ASN A 123 11.29 6.17 0.85
C ASN A 123 10.56 6.08 -0.49
N GLU A 124 9.65 5.15 -0.69
CA GLU A 124 9.03 4.86 -1.99
C GLU A 124 8.33 6.10 -2.54
N PHE A 125 7.55 6.79 -1.69
CA PHE A 125 6.81 7.99 -2.09
C PHE A 125 7.46 9.30 -1.64
N ARG A 126 8.67 9.28 -1.03
CA ARG A 126 9.31 10.51 -0.49
C ARG A 126 9.67 11.53 -1.58
N GLN A 127 9.92 11.08 -2.80
CA GLN A 127 10.23 11.94 -3.94
C GLN A 127 9.00 12.36 -4.73
N THR A 128 7.80 11.99 -4.24
CA THR A 128 6.52 12.32 -4.89
C THR A 128 5.90 13.57 -4.27
N ASP A 129 4.83 14.05 -4.89
CA ASP A 129 4.02 15.17 -4.38
C ASP A 129 2.85 14.72 -3.48
N ILE A 130 2.82 13.46 -3.04
CA ILE A 130 1.82 12.93 -2.09
C ILE A 130 2.35 13.04 -0.66
N LYS A 131 1.45 13.35 0.28
CA LYS A 131 1.78 13.39 1.70
C LYS A 131 1.95 11.97 2.24
N MET A 132 3.05 11.74 2.95
CA MET A 132 3.26 10.50 3.71
C MET A 132 2.55 10.61 5.06
N ALA A 133 1.89 9.51 5.47
CA ALA A 133 1.46 9.35 6.85
C ALA A 133 2.69 9.16 7.76
N PRO A 134 2.69 9.73 8.98
CA PRO A 134 3.81 9.64 9.92
C PRO A 134 4.14 8.19 10.33
#